data_AF-A0A1G8UXI1-F1
#
_entry.id   AF-A0A1G8UXI1-F1
#
_cell.length_a   1.000
_cell.length_b   1.000
_cell.length_c   1.000
_cell.angle_alpha   90.00
_cell.angle_beta   90.00
_cell.angle_gamma   90.00
#
_symmetry.space_group_name_H-M   'P 1'
#
loop_
_entity.id
_entity.type
_entity.pdbx_description
1 polymer ?
#
loop_
_entity_poly.entity_id
_entity_poly.type
_entity_poly.pdbx_seq_one_letter_code
_entity_poly.pdbx_strand_id
1 'polypeptide(L)'
;MAASEALFDAVRGLTERDLVVALVCGGGSALLPAPPEGLTLAEEQALNRALLASGAPIGVMNAIRKHASRIKGGRLAAACAPARVVSLIVSDVPGDDPAQVASGPTVPDAVDARAALAMIEAWKIALPETVLAHIRSAASAAPDPRDPVFARNEVHVIASARISLEAAAARAGAQGVPAVILSDAIEGEARDVGRVHAALAREVACRNRPFVAPVVMLSGGETTVTLRGDGGRGGRNTEFLLAFAQAVDGLEGIHALAADTDGIDGTEDNAGAFADGTSAGRLRASGHDAMTALARNDAWGAFDQLGDLFIPGPTGTNVNDFRAILVRPPMG
;
A
#
# COMPACT_ATOMS: atom_id res chain seq x y z
N MET A 1 12.60 13.83 -15.19
CA MET A 1 12.61 13.99 -16.66
C MET A 1 13.89 13.44 -17.26
N ALA A 2 15.09 13.92 -16.88
CA ALA A 2 16.35 13.37 -17.39
C ALA A 2 16.48 11.84 -17.23
N ALA A 3 16.11 11.30 -16.07
CA ALA A 3 16.07 9.85 -15.85
C ALA A 3 15.09 9.12 -16.79
N SER A 4 13.92 9.70 -17.05
CA SER A 4 12.94 9.14 -17.99
C SER A 4 13.48 9.08 -19.41
N GLU A 5 14.18 10.14 -19.88
CA GLU A 5 14.82 10.14 -21.20
C GLU A 5 15.96 9.12 -21.28
N ALA A 6 16.78 9.01 -20.23
CA ALA A 6 17.85 8.02 -20.17
C ALA A 6 17.31 6.58 -20.27
N LEU A 7 16.13 6.29 -19.70
CA LEU A 7 15.46 4.99 -19.88
C LEU A 7 15.06 4.75 -21.33
N PHE A 8 14.46 5.76 -22.00
CA PHE A 8 14.08 5.63 -23.41
C PHE A 8 15.31 5.46 -24.32
N ASP A 9 16.41 6.14 -24.04
CA ASP A 9 17.64 5.98 -24.80
C ASP A 9 18.27 4.61 -24.60
N ALA A 10 18.21 4.06 -23.37
CA ALA A 10 18.72 2.71 -23.07
C ALA A 10 17.95 1.59 -23.78
N VAL A 11 16.66 1.79 -24.09
CA VAL A 11 15.83 0.78 -24.78
C VAL A 11 15.64 1.06 -26.27
N ARG A 12 16.32 2.07 -26.82
CA ARG A 12 16.22 2.45 -28.23
C ARG A 12 16.98 1.45 -29.11
N GLY A 13 16.33 0.99 -30.19
CA GLY A 13 16.98 0.19 -31.23
C GLY A 13 17.30 -1.25 -30.85
N LEU A 14 16.66 -1.77 -29.80
CA LEU A 14 16.75 -3.18 -29.42
C LEU A 14 16.18 -4.09 -30.51
N THR A 15 16.52 -5.38 -30.43
CA THR A 15 16.12 -6.42 -31.37
C THR A 15 15.45 -7.59 -30.65
N GLU A 16 14.87 -8.54 -31.39
CA GLU A 16 14.20 -9.72 -30.81
C GLU A 16 15.13 -10.63 -29.98
N ARG A 17 16.45 -10.48 -30.14
CA ARG A 17 17.50 -11.22 -29.42
C ARG A 17 17.84 -10.59 -28.07
N ASP A 18 17.42 -9.35 -27.85
CA ASP A 18 17.68 -8.63 -26.62
C ASP A 18 16.63 -8.95 -25.56
N LEU A 19 17.03 -8.82 -24.30
CA LEU A 19 16.19 -8.99 -23.12
C LEU A 19 16.28 -7.73 -22.26
N VAL A 20 15.14 -7.13 -21.97
CA VAL A 20 15.02 -6.06 -20.98
C VAL A 20 14.53 -6.66 -19.67
N VAL A 21 15.34 -6.53 -18.62
CA VAL A 21 14.94 -6.85 -17.25
C VAL A 21 14.52 -5.56 -16.56
N ALA A 22 13.22 -5.37 -16.37
CA ALA A 22 12.67 -4.17 -15.74
C ALA A 22 12.44 -4.42 -14.24
N LEU A 23 13.13 -3.67 -13.39
CA LEU A 23 12.94 -3.69 -11.95
C LEU A 23 12.03 -2.52 -11.57
N VAL A 24 10.84 -2.82 -11.07
CA VAL A 24 9.80 -1.80 -10.78
C VAL A 24 9.41 -1.89 -9.31
N CYS A 25 9.37 -0.74 -8.65
CA CYS A 25 8.93 -0.60 -7.27
C CYS A 25 8.10 0.69 -7.09
N GLY A 26 7.53 0.85 -5.89
CA GLY A 26 6.85 2.06 -5.44
C GLY A 26 7.65 3.35 -5.67
N GLY A 27 6.95 4.47 -5.80
CA GLY A 27 7.56 5.80 -6.01
C GLY A 27 8.00 6.13 -7.44
N GLY A 28 8.04 5.14 -8.35
CA GLY A 28 8.43 5.33 -9.75
C GLY A 28 7.61 6.41 -10.49
N SER A 29 6.33 6.59 -10.17
CA SER A 29 5.47 7.60 -10.80
C SER A 29 5.97 9.03 -10.62
N ALA A 30 6.63 9.33 -9.49
CA ALA A 30 7.19 10.64 -9.17
C ALA A 30 8.66 10.78 -9.61
N LEU A 31 9.43 9.69 -9.58
CA LEU A 31 10.84 9.67 -9.99
C LEU A 31 11.02 9.74 -11.51
N LEU A 32 10.03 9.24 -12.26
CA LEU A 32 10.04 9.17 -13.73
C LEU A 32 8.93 10.01 -14.36
N PRO A 33 8.90 11.36 -14.16
CA PRO A 33 7.95 12.21 -14.86
C PRO A 33 8.32 12.26 -16.34
N ALA A 34 7.33 12.11 -17.19
CA ALA A 34 7.49 11.98 -18.63
C ALA A 34 6.24 12.54 -19.30
N PRO A 35 6.04 13.87 -19.26
CA PRO A 35 4.87 14.49 -19.86
C PRO A 35 4.89 14.25 -21.38
N PRO A 36 3.72 14.05 -22.01
CA PRO A 36 3.56 14.01 -23.46
C PRO A 36 4.10 15.25 -24.16
N GLU A 37 4.37 15.12 -25.45
CA GLU A 37 4.73 16.28 -26.27
C GLU A 37 3.64 17.36 -26.19
N GLY A 38 4.06 18.61 -26.00
CA GLY A 38 3.16 19.74 -25.77
C GLY A 38 2.74 19.95 -24.32
N LEU A 39 3.04 19.02 -23.40
CA LEU A 39 2.84 19.19 -21.96
C LEU A 39 4.16 19.40 -21.22
N THR A 40 4.11 20.25 -20.20
CA THR A 40 5.24 20.61 -19.35
C THR A 40 5.24 19.82 -18.04
N LEU A 41 6.38 19.79 -17.36
CA LEU A 41 6.46 19.24 -16.00
C LEU A 41 5.51 19.95 -15.03
N ALA A 42 5.34 21.27 -15.18
CA ALA A 42 4.44 22.05 -14.34
C ALA A 42 2.97 21.60 -14.50
N GLU A 43 2.57 21.20 -15.71
CA GLU A 43 1.25 20.65 -15.99
C GLU A 43 1.08 19.22 -15.45
N GLU A 44 2.09 18.35 -15.55
CA GLU A 44 2.06 17.02 -14.89
C GLU A 44 1.95 17.17 -13.36
N GLN A 45 2.65 18.14 -12.77
CA GLN A 45 2.52 18.47 -11.35
C GLN A 45 1.13 19.00 -11.00
N ALA A 46 0.54 19.85 -11.85
CA ALA A 46 -0.80 20.38 -11.65
C ALA A 46 -1.86 19.28 -11.74
N LEU A 47 -1.72 18.36 -12.69
CA LEU A 47 -2.52 17.14 -12.78
C LEU A 47 -2.44 16.34 -11.47
N ASN A 48 -1.24 16.04 -10.99
CA ASN A 48 -1.05 15.25 -9.76
C ASN A 48 -1.68 15.94 -8.54
N ARG A 49 -1.56 17.27 -8.41
CA ARG A 49 -2.22 18.03 -7.33
C ARG A 49 -3.74 17.96 -7.42
N ALA A 50 -4.31 18.10 -8.62
CA ALA A 50 -5.75 18.02 -8.82
C ALA A 50 -6.31 16.62 -8.48
N LEU A 51 -5.58 15.56 -8.86
CA LEU A 51 -5.92 14.19 -8.51
C LEU A 51 -5.89 13.96 -7.00
N LEU A 52 -4.84 14.39 -6.31
CA LEU A 52 -4.74 14.27 -4.85
C LEU A 52 -5.85 15.04 -4.14
N ALA A 53 -6.13 16.28 -4.58
CA ALA A 53 -7.18 17.12 -4.00
C ALA A 53 -8.60 16.57 -4.22
N SER A 54 -8.79 15.66 -5.19
CA SER A 54 -10.10 15.08 -5.48
C SER A 54 -10.58 14.03 -4.46
N GLY A 55 -9.65 13.46 -3.69
CA GLY A 55 -9.94 12.32 -2.81
C GLY A 55 -10.35 11.04 -3.56
N ALA A 56 -10.13 10.98 -4.88
CA ALA A 56 -10.39 9.78 -5.66
C ALA A 56 -9.43 8.63 -5.24
N PRO A 57 -9.89 7.37 -5.26
CA PRO A 57 -9.04 6.21 -4.99
C PRO A 57 -7.81 6.16 -5.89
N ILE A 58 -6.71 5.57 -5.39
CA ILE A 58 -5.44 5.53 -6.11
C ILE A 58 -5.54 4.89 -7.51
N GLY A 59 -6.37 3.87 -7.66
CA GLY A 59 -6.65 3.23 -8.95
C GLY A 59 -7.25 4.20 -9.98
N VAL A 60 -8.16 5.08 -9.55
CA VAL A 60 -8.73 6.13 -10.41
C VAL A 60 -7.65 7.14 -10.80
N MET A 61 -6.84 7.56 -9.84
CA MET A 61 -5.75 8.51 -10.10
C MET A 61 -4.71 7.92 -11.08
N ASN A 62 -4.34 6.65 -10.93
CA ASN A 62 -3.43 5.94 -11.84
C ASN A 62 -4.03 5.80 -13.25
N ALA A 63 -5.29 5.40 -13.33
CA ALA A 63 -6.04 5.30 -14.58
C ALA A 63 -6.06 6.62 -15.36
N ILE A 64 -6.15 7.77 -14.69
CA ILE A 64 -6.07 9.08 -15.35
C ILE A 64 -4.63 9.44 -15.71
N ARG A 65 -3.67 9.30 -14.77
CA ARG A 65 -2.26 9.68 -14.96
C ARG A 65 -1.62 9.03 -16.16
N LYS A 66 -1.94 7.77 -16.45
CA LYS A 66 -1.34 7.06 -17.59
C LYS A 66 -1.70 7.69 -18.94
N HIS A 67 -2.86 8.34 -19.07
CA HIS A 67 -3.25 9.01 -20.33
C HIS A 67 -2.59 10.37 -20.54
N ALA A 68 -1.84 10.85 -19.54
CA ALA A 68 -1.06 12.07 -19.60
C ALA A 68 0.44 11.80 -19.37
N SER A 69 0.95 10.65 -19.84
CA SER A 69 2.36 10.28 -19.69
C SER A 69 2.89 9.45 -20.86
N ARG A 70 4.16 9.69 -21.23
CA ARG A 70 4.91 8.92 -22.24
C ARG A 70 5.42 7.58 -21.73
N ILE A 71 5.60 7.41 -20.41
CA ILE A 71 6.25 6.21 -19.85
C ILE A 71 5.25 5.23 -19.22
N LYS A 72 4.17 5.74 -18.62
CA LYS A 72 3.18 4.97 -17.84
C LYS A 72 2.24 4.15 -18.76
N GLY A 73 1.59 3.14 -18.20
CA GLY A 73 0.57 2.32 -18.87
C GLY A 73 1.10 1.44 -20.00
N GLY A 74 2.24 0.79 -19.80
CA GLY A 74 2.87 -0.15 -20.75
C GLY A 74 3.70 0.52 -21.83
N ARG A 75 3.81 1.85 -21.85
CA ARG A 75 4.53 2.56 -22.92
C ARG A 75 6.04 2.35 -22.91
N LEU A 76 6.65 2.14 -21.73
CA LEU A 76 8.06 1.76 -21.69
C LEU A 76 8.25 0.35 -22.26
N ALA A 77 7.37 -0.60 -21.94
CA ALA A 77 7.43 -1.94 -22.56
C ALA A 77 7.20 -1.89 -24.08
N ALA A 78 6.29 -1.03 -24.56
CA ALA A 78 6.08 -0.84 -25.98
C ALA A 78 7.33 -0.27 -26.68
N ALA A 79 8.05 0.64 -26.01
CA ALA A 79 9.29 1.20 -26.54
C ALA A 79 10.45 0.19 -26.62
N CYS A 80 10.41 -0.88 -25.83
CA CYS A 80 11.39 -1.97 -25.89
C CYS A 80 11.22 -2.87 -27.12
N ALA A 81 10.09 -2.80 -27.82
CA ALA A 81 9.80 -3.67 -28.96
C ALA A 81 10.86 -3.54 -30.07
N PRO A 82 11.28 -4.65 -30.69
CA PRO A 82 10.75 -6.02 -30.57
C PRO A 82 11.43 -6.89 -29.49
N ALA A 83 12.24 -6.31 -28.59
CA ALA A 83 12.87 -7.06 -27.51
C ALA A 83 11.85 -7.58 -26.50
N ARG A 84 12.20 -8.71 -25.85
CA ARG A 84 11.38 -9.27 -24.77
C ARG A 84 11.60 -8.46 -23.49
N VAL A 85 10.52 -8.17 -22.77
CA VAL A 85 10.56 -7.52 -21.44
C VAL A 85 10.16 -8.52 -20.35
N VAL A 86 10.99 -8.63 -19.31
CA VAL A 86 10.66 -9.35 -18.07
C VAL A 86 10.60 -8.33 -16.94
N SER A 87 9.41 -8.14 -16.37
CA SER A 87 9.19 -7.19 -15.26
C SER A 87 9.22 -7.92 -13.93
N LEU A 88 10.08 -7.46 -13.03
CA LEU A 88 10.14 -7.91 -11.63
C LEU A 88 9.64 -6.76 -10.75
N ILE A 89 8.51 -6.98 -10.07
CA ILE A 89 7.73 -5.94 -9.43
C ILE A 89 7.69 -6.14 -7.91
N VAL A 90 8.02 -5.08 -7.18
CA VAL A 90 7.73 -4.91 -5.75
C VAL A 90 6.44 -4.10 -5.63
N SER A 91 5.36 -4.75 -5.19
CA SER A 91 4.03 -4.15 -5.09
C SER A 91 3.80 -3.49 -3.73
N ASP A 92 3.62 -2.18 -3.76
CA ASP A 92 3.13 -1.33 -2.66
C ASP A 92 1.63 -0.99 -2.84
N VAL A 93 0.93 -1.65 -3.77
CA VAL A 93 -0.48 -1.38 -4.06
C VAL A 93 -1.35 -2.49 -3.46
N PRO A 94 -2.38 -2.15 -2.67
CA PRO A 94 -3.34 -3.14 -2.18
C PRO A 94 -3.94 -3.98 -3.32
N GLY A 95 -3.94 -5.31 -3.17
CA GLY A 95 -4.48 -6.25 -4.15
C GLY A 95 -3.53 -6.64 -5.29
N ASP A 96 -2.27 -6.18 -5.25
CA ASP A 96 -1.17 -6.65 -6.09
C ASP A 96 -1.37 -6.56 -7.61
N ASP A 97 -2.18 -5.60 -8.10
CA ASP A 97 -2.27 -5.34 -9.54
C ASP A 97 -0.96 -4.72 -10.06
N PRO A 98 -0.13 -5.48 -10.82
CA PRO A 98 1.16 -4.99 -11.29
C PRO A 98 1.05 -3.80 -12.23
N ALA A 99 -0.11 -3.58 -12.87
CA ALA A 99 -0.33 -2.44 -13.75
C ALA A 99 -0.48 -1.11 -12.99
N GLN A 100 -0.76 -1.17 -11.68
CA GLN A 100 -0.90 0.00 -10.83
C GLN A 100 0.44 0.46 -10.23
N VAL A 101 1.39 -0.46 -10.02
CA VAL A 101 2.70 -0.16 -9.44
C VAL A 101 3.49 0.78 -10.35
N ALA A 102 3.90 1.93 -9.81
CA ALA A 102 4.51 3.02 -10.59
C ALA A 102 3.68 3.47 -11.81
N SER A 103 2.36 3.25 -11.78
CA SER A 103 1.45 3.44 -12.92
C SER A 103 1.82 2.57 -14.15
N GLY A 104 2.40 1.40 -13.90
CA GLY A 104 2.62 0.32 -14.86
C GLY A 104 3.45 0.71 -16.07
N PRO A 105 4.71 1.18 -15.95
CA PRO A 105 5.49 1.57 -17.12
C PRO A 105 5.71 0.42 -18.12
N THR A 106 5.83 -0.81 -17.61
CA THR A 106 6.06 -2.02 -18.41
C THR A 106 4.85 -2.97 -18.47
N VAL A 107 3.72 -2.59 -17.88
CA VAL A 107 2.52 -3.41 -17.82
C VAL A 107 1.35 -2.59 -18.37
N PRO A 108 0.81 -2.94 -19.55
CA PRO A 108 -0.34 -2.24 -20.12
C PRO A 108 -1.62 -2.51 -19.29
N ASP A 109 -2.54 -1.56 -19.30
CA ASP A 109 -3.83 -1.63 -18.61
C ASP A 109 -4.97 -1.30 -19.57
N ALA A 110 -6.08 -2.03 -19.47
CA ALA A 110 -7.25 -1.96 -20.34
C ALA A 110 -8.09 -0.68 -20.17
N VAL A 111 -7.86 0.13 -19.13
CA VAL A 111 -8.61 1.41 -19.00
C VAL A 111 -8.26 2.33 -20.17
N ASP A 112 -9.25 2.69 -20.98
CA ASP A 112 -9.09 3.55 -22.14
C ASP A 112 -9.27 5.05 -21.79
N ALA A 113 -8.94 5.93 -22.73
CA ALA A 113 -9.04 7.38 -22.52
C ALA A 113 -10.48 7.82 -22.23
N ARG A 114 -11.49 7.11 -22.78
CA ARG A 114 -12.91 7.39 -22.54
C ARG A 114 -13.30 7.08 -21.11
N ALA A 115 -12.85 5.94 -20.57
CA ALA A 115 -13.06 5.57 -19.18
C ALA A 115 -12.35 6.56 -18.24
N ALA A 116 -11.13 6.99 -18.56
CA ALA A 116 -10.42 8.03 -17.80
C ALA A 116 -11.19 9.37 -17.79
N LEU A 117 -11.74 9.80 -18.92
CA LEU A 117 -12.58 11.00 -19.00
C LEU A 117 -13.87 10.86 -18.18
N ALA A 118 -14.52 9.69 -18.21
CA ALA A 118 -15.69 9.41 -17.38
C ALA A 118 -15.36 9.47 -15.88
N MET A 119 -14.17 8.99 -15.48
CA MET A 119 -13.70 9.10 -14.10
C MET A 119 -13.43 10.55 -13.70
N ILE A 120 -12.80 11.35 -14.57
CA ILE A 120 -12.59 12.79 -14.34
C ILE A 120 -13.91 13.50 -14.07
N GLU A 121 -14.94 13.20 -14.87
CA GLU A 121 -16.28 13.77 -14.71
C GLU A 121 -16.97 13.29 -13.41
N ALA A 122 -16.97 11.98 -13.16
CA ALA A 122 -17.63 11.37 -12.00
C ALA A 122 -17.07 11.91 -10.67
N TRP A 123 -15.76 12.12 -10.60
CA TRP A 123 -15.06 12.65 -9.44
C TRP A 123 -14.92 14.18 -9.44
N LYS A 124 -15.48 14.87 -10.46
CA LYS A 124 -15.45 16.34 -10.62
C LYS A 124 -14.03 16.92 -10.52
N ILE A 125 -13.06 16.23 -11.14
CA ILE A 125 -11.64 16.57 -11.05
C ILE A 125 -11.35 17.74 -11.98
N ALA A 126 -10.97 18.89 -11.41
CA ALA A 126 -10.61 20.07 -12.18
C ALA A 126 -9.16 19.97 -12.69
N LEU A 127 -9.00 19.58 -13.96
CA LEU A 127 -7.69 19.48 -14.63
C LEU A 127 -7.37 20.74 -15.46
N PRO A 128 -6.07 21.04 -15.68
CA PRO A 128 -5.68 22.05 -16.67
C PRO A 128 -6.25 21.72 -18.06
N GLU A 129 -6.73 22.73 -18.78
CA GLU A 129 -7.38 22.52 -20.09
C GLU A 129 -6.45 21.85 -21.11
N THR A 130 -5.15 22.15 -21.06
CA THR A 130 -4.13 21.53 -21.91
C THR A 130 -4.01 20.02 -21.67
N VAL A 131 -4.05 19.59 -20.41
CA VAL A 131 -4.04 18.16 -20.03
C VAL A 131 -5.32 17.48 -20.48
N LEU A 132 -6.48 18.13 -20.27
CA LEU A 132 -7.78 17.60 -20.68
C LEU A 132 -7.88 17.47 -22.21
N ALA A 133 -7.38 18.45 -22.95
CA ALA A 133 -7.28 18.41 -24.40
C ALA A 133 -6.36 17.27 -24.87
N HIS A 134 -5.23 17.04 -24.20
CA HIS A 134 -4.36 15.91 -24.49
C HIS A 134 -5.08 14.57 -24.29
N ILE A 135 -5.75 14.36 -23.14
CA ILE A 135 -6.49 13.12 -22.85
C ILE A 135 -7.63 12.88 -23.85
N ARG A 136 -8.25 13.94 -24.40
CA ARG A 136 -9.27 13.82 -25.46
C ARG A 136 -8.68 13.49 -26.83
N SER A 137 -7.37 13.70 -27.02
CA SER A 137 -6.70 13.46 -28.29
C SER A 137 -6.34 11.98 -28.49
N ALA A 138 -6.16 11.58 -29.74
CA ALA A 138 -5.67 10.24 -30.09
C ALA A 138 -4.25 9.95 -29.55
N ALA A 139 -3.45 10.99 -29.26
CA ALA A 139 -2.10 10.84 -28.70
C ALA A 139 -2.09 10.29 -27.27
N SER A 140 -3.22 10.35 -26.56
CA SER A 140 -3.37 9.79 -25.21
C SER A 140 -3.65 8.29 -25.19
N ALA A 141 -3.86 7.67 -26.36
CA ALA A 141 -4.15 6.25 -26.46
C ALA A 141 -3.08 5.45 -25.73
N ALA A 142 -3.51 4.68 -24.73
CA ALA A 142 -2.63 3.75 -24.03
C ALA A 142 -2.49 2.48 -24.89
N PRO A 143 -1.32 1.81 -24.85
CA PRO A 143 -1.17 0.49 -25.45
C PRO A 143 -2.26 -0.49 -25.01
N ASP A 144 -2.88 -1.20 -25.95
CA ASP A 144 -3.85 -2.26 -25.64
C ASP A 144 -3.09 -3.44 -25.01
N PRO A 145 -3.51 -3.98 -23.85
CA PRO A 145 -2.88 -5.16 -23.26
C PRO A 145 -2.83 -6.39 -24.16
N ARG A 146 -3.66 -6.45 -25.21
CA ARG A 146 -3.73 -7.54 -26.19
C ARG A 146 -2.87 -7.29 -27.43
N ASP A 147 -2.15 -6.17 -27.49
CA ASP A 147 -1.26 -5.88 -28.62
C ASP A 147 -0.18 -6.98 -28.72
N PRO A 148 0.03 -7.60 -29.91
CA PRO A 148 1.05 -8.63 -30.12
C PRO A 148 2.46 -8.23 -29.67
N VAL A 149 2.76 -6.93 -29.59
CA VAL A 149 4.02 -6.41 -29.06
C VAL A 149 4.34 -6.91 -27.64
N PHE A 150 3.31 -7.19 -26.84
CA PHE A 150 3.46 -7.67 -25.46
C PHE A 150 3.45 -9.19 -25.33
N ALA A 151 3.22 -9.94 -26.41
CA ALA A 151 2.99 -11.39 -26.35
C ALA A 151 4.16 -12.20 -25.78
N ARG A 152 5.39 -11.67 -25.86
CA ARG A 152 6.62 -12.29 -25.31
C ARG A 152 6.99 -11.79 -23.91
N ASN A 153 6.27 -10.79 -23.40
CA ASN A 153 6.62 -10.16 -22.13
C ASN A 153 6.13 -11.01 -20.95
N GLU A 154 6.87 -10.94 -19.85
CA GLU A 154 6.50 -11.59 -18.59
C GLU A 154 6.46 -10.57 -17.47
N VAL A 155 5.56 -10.79 -16.51
CA VAL A 155 5.35 -9.93 -15.36
C VAL A 155 5.32 -10.81 -14.12
N HIS A 156 6.23 -10.53 -13.18
CA HIS A 156 6.37 -11.27 -11.93
C HIS A 156 6.32 -10.29 -10.76
N VAL A 157 5.31 -10.42 -9.91
CA VAL A 157 5.30 -9.75 -8.60
C VAL A 157 6.15 -10.59 -7.65
N ILE A 158 7.31 -10.06 -7.28
CA ILE A 158 8.34 -10.78 -6.50
C ILE A 158 8.34 -10.40 -5.02
N ALA A 159 7.71 -9.29 -4.66
CA ALA A 159 7.49 -8.87 -3.29
C ALA A 159 6.15 -8.14 -3.20
N SER A 160 5.36 -8.47 -2.18
CA SER A 160 4.08 -7.82 -1.89
C SER A 160 3.59 -8.12 -0.48
N ALA A 161 2.51 -7.45 -0.06
CA ALA A 161 1.83 -7.72 1.21
C ALA A 161 1.43 -9.20 1.30
N ARG A 162 0.80 -9.73 0.24
CA ARG A 162 0.40 -11.14 0.15
C ARG A 162 1.58 -12.09 0.36
N ILE A 163 2.69 -11.88 -0.33
CA ILE A 163 3.89 -12.74 -0.22
C ILE A 163 4.43 -12.71 1.22
N SER A 164 4.47 -11.54 1.85
CA SER A 164 4.90 -11.39 3.25
C SER A 164 3.96 -12.12 4.22
N LEU A 165 2.65 -12.03 4.01
CA LEU A 165 1.64 -12.70 4.84
C LEU A 165 1.69 -14.22 4.68
N GLU A 166 1.85 -14.73 3.46
CA GLU A 166 2.03 -16.16 3.18
C GLU A 166 3.31 -16.70 3.84
N ALA A 167 4.40 -15.95 3.79
CA ALA A 167 5.64 -16.30 4.46
C ALA A 167 5.47 -16.34 6.00
N ALA A 168 4.76 -15.37 6.58
CA ALA A 168 4.43 -15.36 8.00
C ALA A 168 3.52 -16.53 8.40
N ALA A 169 2.53 -16.87 7.58
CA ALA A 169 1.65 -18.01 7.79
C ALA A 169 2.42 -19.33 7.78
N ALA A 170 3.32 -19.52 6.80
CA ALA A 170 4.19 -20.68 6.74
C ALA A 170 5.11 -20.77 7.96
N ARG A 171 5.66 -19.64 8.42
CA ARG A 171 6.50 -19.58 9.62
C ARG A 171 5.74 -19.93 10.90
N ALA A 172 4.50 -19.47 11.05
CA ALA A 172 3.63 -19.84 12.18
C ALA A 172 3.30 -21.35 12.14
N GLY A 173 2.96 -21.88 10.97
CA GLY A 173 2.68 -23.30 10.78
C GLY A 173 3.88 -24.19 11.12
N ALA A 174 5.09 -23.77 10.74
CA ALA A 174 6.34 -24.46 11.12
C ALA A 174 6.62 -24.46 12.63
N GLN A 175 5.98 -23.56 13.40
CA GLN A 175 6.01 -23.52 14.86
C GLN A 175 4.79 -24.19 15.51
N GLY A 176 3.94 -24.86 14.73
CA GLY A 176 2.75 -25.56 15.22
C GLY A 176 1.57 -24.65 15.54
N VAL A 177 1.57 -23.39 15.07
CA VAL A 177 0.44 -22.47 15.24
C VAL A 177 -0.23 -22.25 13.87
N PRO A 178 -1.46 -22.72 13.66
CA PRO A 178 -2.23 -22.40 12.46
C PRO A 178 -2.33 -20.90 12.23
N ALA A 179 -2.29 -20.48 10.97
CA ALA A 179 -2.45 -19.09 10.59
C ALA A 179 -3.61 -18.94 9.60
N VAL A 180 -4.31 -17.81 9.69
CA VAL A 180 -5.37 -17.42 8.76
C VAL A 180 -5.07 -16.02 8.25
N ILE A 181 -5.03 -15.86 6.93
CA ILE A 181 -4.87 -14.54 6.29
C ILE A 181 -6.28 -13.99 6.08
N LEU A 182 -6.61 -12.88 6.74
CA LEU A 182 -7.92 -12.24 6.62
C LEU A 182 -8.07 -11.50 5.29
N SER A 183 -7.04 -10.74 4.92
CA SER A 183 -6.90 -10.02 3.64
C SER A 183 -5.53 -9.34 3.61
N ASP A 184 -4.95 -9.19 2.42
CA ASP A 184 -3.76 -8.39 2.11
C ASP A 184 -4.11 -6.97 1.62
N ALA A 185 -5.40 -6.65 1.53
CA ALA A 185 -5.92 -5.39 0.99
C ALA A 185 -6.93 -4.73 1.96
N ILE A 186 -6.63 -4.72 3.26
CA ILE A 186 -7.47 -4.00 4.24
C ILE A 186 -7.18 -2.51 4.15
N GLU A 187 -8.22 -1.74 3.83
CA GLU A 187 -8.22 -0.28 3.81
C GLU A 187 -9.27 0.27 4.79
N GLY A 188 -9.13 1.54 5.14
CA GLY A 188 -10.07 2.26 6.01
C GLY A 188 -9.40 2.99 7.16
N GLU A 189 -10.21 3.59 8.03
CA GLU A 189 -9.72 4.33 9.19
C GLU A 189 -9.08 3.38 10.22
N ALA A 190 -7.81 3.61 10.54
CA ALA A 190 -6.96 2.71 11.33
C ALA A 190 -7.59 2.28 12.66
N ARG A 191 -8.14 3.23 13.43
CA ARG A 191 -8.80 2.95 14.72
C ARG A 191 -10.04 2.07 14.58
N ASP A 192 -10.78 2.17 13.48
CA ASP A 192 -11.99 1.39 13.26
C ASP A 192 -11.63 -0.03 12.81
N VAL A 193 -10.64 -0.15 11.93
CA VAL A 193 -10.07 -1.43 11.52
C VAL A 193 -9.47 -2.17 12.74
N GLY A 194 -8.80 -1.46 13.65
CA GLY A 194 -8.28 -2.00 14.92
C GLY A 194 -9.37 -2.59 15.81
N ARG A 195 -10.51 -1.91 15.94
CA ARG A 195 -11.68 -2.39 16.69
C ARG A 195 -12.31 -3.64 16.07
N VAL A 196 -12.40 -3.71 14.74
CA VAL A 196 -12.92 -4.89 14.03
C VAL A 196 -12.00 -6.09 14.26
N HIS A 197 -10.69 -5.90 14.17
CA HIS A 197 -9.73 -6.98 14.44
C HIS A 197 -9.77 -7.44 15.90
N ALA A 198 -9.93 -6.51 16.84
CA ALA A 198 -10.15 -6.85 18.25
C ALA A 198 -11.43 -7.67 18.45
N ALA A 199 -12.53 -7.31 17.79
CA ALA A 199 -13.77 -8.09 17.87
C ALA A 199 -13.60 -9.54 17.40
N LEU A 200 -12.84 -9.76 16.32
CA LEU A 200 -12.50 -11.10 15.84
C LEU A 200 -11.60 -11.86 16.83
N ALA A 201 -10.55 -11.22 17.34
CA ALA A 201 -9.65 -11.83 18.33
C ALA A 201 -10.40 -12.22 19.62
N ARG A 202 -11.36 -11.39 20.04
CA ARG A 202 -12.25 -11.66 21.18
C ARG A 202 -13.17 -12.84 20.93
N GLU A 203 -13.78 -12.93 19.76
CA GLU A 203 -14.64 -14.06 19.43
C GLU A 203 -13.84 -15.37 19.42
N VAL A 204 -12.59 -15.35 18.93
CA VAL A 204 -11.69 -16.50 19.02
C VAL A 204 -11.33 -16.82 20.47
N ALA A 205 -10.89 -15.84 21.27
CA ALA A 205 -10.48 -16.08 22.66
C ALA A 205 -11.64 -16.56 23.55
N CYS A 206 -12.84 -15.98 23.41
CA CYS A 206 -13.98 -16.26 24.27
C CYS A 206 -14.86 -17.41 23.76
N ARG A 207 -14.92 -17.64 22.45
CA ARG A 207 -15.88 -18.55 21.81
C ARG A 207 -15.24 -19.55 20.86
N ASN A 208 -13.92 -19.48 20.64
CA ASN A 208 -13.16 -20.39 19.79
C ASN A 208 -13.72 -20.49 18.36
N ARG A 209 -14.18 -19.35 17.82
CA ARG A 209 -14.71 -19.20 16.46
C ARG A 209 -14.50 -17.76 15.96
N PRO A 210 -14.59 -17.47 14.65
CA PRO A 210 -14.71 -18.43 13.53
C PRO A 210 -13.45 -19.30 13.35
N PHE A 211 -12.36 -18.97 14.05
CA PHE A 211 -11.12 -19.74 14.07
C PHE A 211 -10.90 -20.36 15.45
N VAL A 212 -10.10 -21.42 15.50
CA VAL A 212 -9.81 -22.19 16.72
C VAL A 212 -8.43 -21.81 17.24
N ALA A 213 -8.33 -21.44 18.51
CA ALA A 213 -7.06 -21.18 19.18
C ALA A 213 -6.28 -22.49 19.44
N PRO A 214 -4.92 -22.48 19.34
CA PRO A 214 -4.09 -21.34 19.01
C PRO A 214 -4.15 -20.97 17.52
N VAL A 215 -4.20 -19.68 17.21
CA VAL A 215 -4.22 -19.18 15.82
C VAL A 215 -3.50 -17.84 15.70
N VAL A 216 -2.79 -17.64 14.60
CA VAL A 216 -2.32 -16.31 14.17
C VAL A 216 -3.26 -15.80 13.07
N MET A 217 -3.96 -14.71 13.35
CA MET A 217 -4.69 -13.96 12.34
C MET A 217 -3.74 -12.94 11.71
N LEU A 218 -3.59 -13.00 10.39
CA LEU A 218 -2.71 -12.15 9.61
C LEU A 218 -3.53 -11.22 8.73
N SER A 219 -3.13 -9.96 8.62
CA SER A 219 -3.68 -9.05 7.62
C SER A 219 -2.66 -8.04 7.14
N GLY A 220 -2.87 -7.53 5.93
CA GLY A 220 -2.11 -6.44 5.35
C GLY A 220 -3.01 -5.42 4.69
N GLY A 221 -2.43 -4.52 3.91
CA GLY A 221 -3.14 -3.42 3.25
C GLY A 221 -2.62 -2.08 3.73
N GLU A 222 -3.42 -1.04 3.60
CA GLU A 222 -2.99 0.32 3.91
C GLU A 222 -4.14 1.09 4.57
N THR A 223 -4.04 1.27 5.88
CA THR A 223 -5.03 2.06 6.63
C THR A 223 -4.67 3.55 6.62
N THR A 224 -5.66 4.41 6.91
CA THR A 224 -5.46 5.86 6.99
C THR A 224 -5.81 6.37 8.38
N VAL A 225 -5.21 7.50 8.76
CA VAL A 225 -5.55 8.23 9.98
C VAL A 225 -6.11 9.59 9.60
N THR A 226 -7.34 9.87 10.04
CA THR A 226 -7.88 11.22 9.97
C THR A 226 -7.34 12.05 11.14
N LEU A 227 -6.46 13.00 10.83
CA LEU A 227 -5.89 13.91 11.84
C LEU A 227 -6.96 14.87 12.39
N ARG A 228 -7.12 14.92 13.71
CA ARG A 228 -8.16 15.71 14.40
C ARG A 228 -7.61 16.87 15.24
N GLY A 229 -6.30 16.97 15.39
CA GLY A 229 -5.65 18.05 16.13
C GLY A 229 -4.19 18.18 15.73
N ASP A 230 -3.55 19.26 16.20
CA ASP A 230 -2.15 19.55 15.92
C ASP A 230 -1.23 18.84 16.94
N GLY A 231 -0.13 18.27 16.45
CA GLY A 231 0.97 17.78 17.29
C GLY A 231 0.80 16.38 17.89
N GLY A 232 -0.14 15.57 17.38
CA GLY A 232 -0.15 14.13 17.66
C GLY A 232 1.05 13.41 17.01
N ARG A 233 1.53 12.34 17.64
CA ARG A 233 2.62 11.50 17.13
C ARG A 233 2.17 10.06 16.89
N GLY A 234 2.72 9.48 15.84
CA GLY A 234 2.55 8.09 15.44
C GLY A 234 1.99 7.97 14.04
N GLY A 235 1.35 6.84 13.77
CA GLY A 235 0.87 6.50 12.46
C GLY A 235 -0.28 5.50 12.51
N ARG A 236 -0.57 4.94 11.35
CA ARG A 236 -1.72 4.07 11.14
C ARG A 236 -1.61 2.75 11.91
N ASN A 237 -0.41 2.17 12.03
CA ASN A 237 -0.22 0.89 12.72
C ASN A 237 -0.30 1.05 14.25
N THR A 238 0.31 2.10 14.80
CA THR A 238 0.17 2.46 16.22
C THR A 238 -1.27 2.88 16.55
N GLU A 239 -1.94 3.66 15.71
CA GLU A 239 -3.35 4.02 15.95
C GLU A 239 -4.28 2.81 15.89
N PHE A 240 -4.06 1.89 14.94
CA PHE A 240 -4.74 0.59 14.87
C PHE A 240 -4.53 -0.21 16.18
N LEU A 241 -3.28 -0.34 16.64
CA LEU A 241 -2.97 -1.15 17.82
C LEU A 241 -3.50 -0.55 19.11
N LEU A 242 -3.50 0.78 19.25
CA LEU A 242 -4.03 1.41 20.45
C LEU A 242 -5.55 1.21 20.57
N ALA A 243 -6.26 1.32 19.45
CA ALA A 243 -7.68 1.00 19.38
C ALA A 243 -7.96 -0.50 19.62
N PHE A 244 -7.10 -1.37 19.07
CA PHE A 244 -7.15 -2.81 19.31
C PHE A 244 -6.95 -3.14 20.81
N ALA A 245 -5.89 -2.64 21.42
CA ALA A 245 -5.52 -2.84 22.82
C ALA A 245 -6.63 -2.41 23.77
N GLN A 246 -7.25 -1.26 23.51
CA GLN A 246 -8.40 -0.79 24.28
C GLN A 246 -9.59 -1.75 24.19
N ALA A 247 -9.83 -2.34 23.01
CA ALA A 247 -10.97 -3.22 22.78
C ALA A 247 -10.78 -4.65 23.32
N VAL A 248 -9.54 -5.11 23.49
CA VAL A 248 -9.19 -6.44 24.07
C VAL A 248 -8.75 -6.37 25.54
N ASP A 249 -8.87 -5.21 26.17
CA ASP A 249 -8.45 -4.95 27.54
C ASP A 249 -8.98 -5.98 28.55
N GLY A 250 -8.06 -6.55 29.34
CA GLY A 250 -8.34 -7.56 30.36
C GLY A 250 -8.48 -8.99 29.83
N LEU A 251 -8.32 -9.23 28.52
CA LEU A 251 -8.38 -10.58 27.95
C LEU A 251 -7.00 -11.21 27.83
N GLU A 252 -6.83 -12.36 28.45
CA GLU A 252 -5.60 -13.13 28.38
C GLU A 252 -5.42 -13.82 27.01
N GLY A 253 -4.17 -14.12 26.67
CA GLY A 253 -3.84 -14.93 25.49
C GLY A 253 -3.94 -14.21 24.14
N ILE A 254 -4.22 -12.90 24.11
CA ILE A 254 -4.24 -12.10 22.88
C ILE A 254 -2.97 -11.25 22.81
N HIS A 255 -2.19 -11.40 21.73
CA HIS A 255 -0.99 -10.61 21.44
C HIS A 255 -1.03 -10.13 20.00
N ALA A 256 -0.56 -8.93 19.73
CA ALA A 256 -0.60 -8.31 18.41
C ALA A 256 0.69 -7.55 18.09
N LEU A 257 1.04 -7.57 16.81
CA LEU A 257 1.99 -6.69 16.15
C LEU A 257 1.28 -6.06 14.94
N ALA A 258 1.44 -4.76 14.77
CA ALA A 258 1.15 -4.05 13.55
C ALA A 258 2.36 -3.20 13.23
N ALA A 259 2.85 -3.26 12.00
CA ALA A 259 4.00 -2.50 11.58
C ALA A 259 3.96 -2.17 10.09
N ASP A 260 4.48 -1.00 9.72
CA ASP A 260 4.81 -0.67 8.35
C ASP A 260 6.07 -1.43 7.95
N THR A 261 6.03 -2.02 6.75
CA THR A 261 7.13 -2.85 6.27
C THR A 261 8.36 -2.05 5.86
N ASP A 262 8.25 -0.72 5.67
CA ASP A 262 9.40 0.16 5.41
C ASP A 262 10.19 0.55 6.66
N GLY A 263 9.63 0.29 7.84
CA GLY A 263 10.23 0.59 9.12
C GLY A 263 9.75 1.89 9.77
N ILE A 264 8.81 2.63 9.17
CA ILE A 264 8.34 3.95 9.64
C ILE A 264 6.80 4.03 9.62
N ASP A 265 6.18 4.23 10.78
CA ASP A 265 4.74 4.39 10.95
C ASP A 265 4.36 5.85 11.21
N GLY A 266 4.17 6.61 10.14
CA GLY A 266 3.74 8.01 10.21
C GLY A 266 4.87 8.94 10.64
N THR A 267 4.83 9.42 11.88
CA THR A 267 5.88 10.27 12.46
C THR A 267 6.77 9.47 13.41
N GLU A 268 7.97 9.97 13.68
CA GLU A 268 9.01 9.35 14.53
C GLU A 268 9.79 8.22 13.81
N ASP A 269 10.34 7.26 14.56
CA ASP A 269 11.32 6.27 14.08
C ASP A 269 10.85 4.81 14.22
N ASN A 270 9.64 4.57 14.71
CA ASN A 270 9.08 3.25 14.90
C ASN A 270 8.39 2.76 13.61
N ALA A 271 8.43 1.46 13.38
CA ALA A 271 7.61 0.82 12.34
C ALA A 271 6.18 0.56 12.82
N GLY A 272 5.94 0.57 14.12
CA GLY A 272 4.67 0.21 14.72
C GLY A 272 4.84 -0.07 16.21
N ALA A 273 4.09 -1.03 16.75
CA ALA A 273 4.19 -1.42 18.15
C ALA A 273 3.77 -2.87 18.40
N PHE A 274 3.96 -3.34 19.63
CA PHE A 274 3.33 -4.54 20.17
C PHE A 274 2.16 -4.14 21.06
N ALA A 275 1.11 -4.96 21.09
CA ALA A 275 0.00 -4.80 22.02
C ALA A 275 -0.51 -6.16 22.50
N ASP A 276 -1.08 -6.19 23.70
CA ASP A 276 -1.77 -7.35 24.23
C ASP A 276 -2.97 -6.92 25.11
N GLY A 277 -3.68 -7.90 25.68
CA GLY A 277 -4.81 -7.63 26.58
C GLY A 277 -4.45 -6.86 27.86
N THR A 278 -3.16 -6.65 28.16
CA THR A 278 -2.69 -5.89 29.32
C THR A 278 -2.31 -4.45 28.96
N SER A 279 -2.03 -4.13 27.69
CA SER A 279 -1.49 -2.83 27.27
C SER A 279 -2.36 -1.66 27.74
N ALA A 280 -3.68 -1.72 27.58
CA ALA A 280 -4.59 -0.67 28.04
C ALA A 280 -4.61 -0.52 29.57
N GLY A 281 -4.56 -1.64 30.31
CA GLY A 281 -4.41 -1.65 31.76
C GLY A 281 -3.10 -1.04 32.25
N ARG A 282 -1.96 -1.39 31.62
CA ARG A 282 -0.64 -0.81 31.90
C ARG A 282 -0.62 0.69 31.64
N LEU A 283 -1.25 1.13 30.53
CA LEU A 283 -1.31 2.55 30.18
C LEU A 283 -2.08 3.35 31.24
N ARG A 284 -3.24 2.84 31.69
CA ARG A 284 -4.01 3.46 32.78
C ARG A 284 -3.24 3.50 34.09
N ALA A 285 -2.51 2.44 34.42
CA ALA A 285 -1.67 2.41 35.63
C ALA A 285 -0.55 3.47 35.59
N SER A 286 -0.11 3.89 34.40
CA SER A 286 0.84 4.99 34.21
C SER A 286 0.21 6.40 34.22
N GLY A 287 -1.10 6.51 34.44
CA GLY A 287 -1.82 7.79 34.43
C GLY A 287 -2.25 8.29 33.04
N HIS A 288 -2.12 7.46 32.00
CA HIS A 288 -2.49 7.78 30.63
C HIS A 288 -3.74 7.00 30.20
N ASP A 289 -4.45 7.50 29.18
CA ASP A 289 -5.68 6.88 28.68
C ASP A 289 -5.67 6.73 27.16
N ALA A 290 -6.00 5.52 26.69
CA ALA A 290 -6.00 5.18 25.27
C ALA A 290 -7.02 6.01 24.48
N MET A 291 -8.19 6.31 25.06
CA MET A 291 -9.21 7.10 24.38
C MET A 291 -8.72 8.52 24.13
N THR A 292 -8.06 9.11 25.12
CA THR A 292 -7.46 10.45 25.05
C THR A 292 -6.33 10.51 24.03
N ALA A 293 -5.43 9.52 24.04
CA ALA A 293 -4.35 9.41 23.06
C ALA A 293 -4.89 9.26 21.62
N LEU A 294 -5.89 8.40 21.39
CA LEU A 294 -6.57 8.25 20.09
C LEU A 294 -7.31 9.53 19.64
N ALA A 295 -7.88 10.29 20.58
CA ALA A 295 -8.54 11.55 20.28
C ALA A 295 -7.54 12.63 19.84
N ARG A 296 -6.29 12.54 20.32
CA ARG A 296 -5.19 13.46 20.01
C ARG A 296 -4.26 12.99 18.90
N ASN A 297 -4.54 11.83 18.30
CA ASN A 297 -3.64 11.15 17.35
C ASN A 297 -2.20 10.98 17.93
N ASP A 298 -2.07 10.71 19.23
CA ASP A 298 -0.78 10.49 19.91
C ASP A 298 -0.62 9.02 20.35
N ALA A 299 -0.81 8.11 19.39
CA ALA A 299 -0.68 6.67 19.65
C ALA A 299 0.77 6.27 19.93
N TRP A 300 1.74 6.96 19.31
CA TRP A 300 3.15 6.79 19.60
C TRP A 300 3.45 7.07 21.07
N GLY A 301 2.99 8.20 21.62
CA GLY A 301 3.23 8.56 23.02
C GLY A 301 2.68 7.53 24.00
N ALA A 302 1.56 6.90 23.66
CA ALA A 302 1.00 5.81 24.46
C ALA A 302 1.91 4.57 24.48
N PHE A 303 2.44 4.14 23.33
CA PHE A 303 3.31 2.96 23.25
C PHE A 303 4.74 3.22 23.74
N ASP A 304 5.25 4.45 23.59
CA ASP A 304 6.52 4.89 24.17
C ASP A 304 6.49 4.78 25.69
N GLN A 305 5.42 5.27 26.31
CA GLN A 305 5.20 5.16 27.76
C GLN A 305 5.16 3.70 28.25
N LEU A 306 4.74 2.76 27.40
CA LEU A 306 4.71 1.33 27.70
C LEU A 306 6.04 0.62 27.40
N GLY A 307 6.92 1.22 26.60
CA GLY A 307 8.12 0.57 26.08
C GLY A 307 7.83 -0.51 25.03
N ASP A 308 6.68 -0.43 24.36
CA ASP A 308 6.19 -1.47 23.44
C ASP A 308 6.33 -1.09 21.95
N LEU A 309 7.03 0.02 21.64
CA LEU A 309 7.31 0.41 20.25
C LEU A 309 8.15 -0.64 19.52
N PHE A 310 7.83 -0.88 18.25
CA PHE A 310 8.63 -1.74 17.39
C PHE A 310 9.51 -0.87 16.49
N ILE A 311 10.81 -0.87 16.76
CA ILE A 311 11.80 0.00 16.11
C ILE A 311 12.88 -0.87 15.43
N PRO A 312 12.57 -1.50 14.28
CA PRO A 312 13.52 -2.35 13.55
C PRO A 312 14.59 -1.52 12.80
N GLY A 313 14.37 -0.20 12.64
CA GLY A 313 15.10 0.63 11.71
C GLY A 313 14.62 0.44 10.25
N PRO A 314 15.25 1.12 9.28
CA PRO A 314 14.87 1.03 7.88
C PRO A 314 15.08 -0.38 7.34
N THR A 315 14.04 -0.95 6.72
CA THR A 315 14.07 -2.33 6.21
C THR A 315 14.59 -2.43 4.77
N GLY A 316 14.50 -1.32 4.01
CA GLY A 316 14.88 -1.26 2.60
C GLY A 316 13.84 -1.79 1.62
N THR A 317 12.59 -2.04 2.06
CA THR A 317 11.46 -2.44 1.21
C THR A 317 10.17 -1.82 1.71
N ASN A 318 9.16 -1.64 0.86
CA ASN A 318 7.82 -1.25 1.29
C ASN A 318 6.79 -2.10 0.53
N VAL A 319 6.00 -2.86 1.28
CA VAL A 319 4.84 -3.64 0.82
C VAL A 319 3.65 -3.43 1.77
N ASN A 320 3.54 -2.21 2.30
CA ASN A 320 2.49 -1.67 3.16
C ASN A 320 2.47 -2.26 4.59
N ASP A 321 1.31 -2.21 5.24
CA ASP A 321 1.15 -2.64 6.63
C ASP A 321 1.21 -4.17 6.73
N PHE A 322 1.88 -4.66 7.77
CA PHE A 322 1.85 -6.05 8.23
C PHE A 322 1.25 -6.13 9.63
N ARG A 323 0.18 -6.91 9.78
CA ARG A 323 -0.51 -7.14 11.06
C ARG A 323 -0.56 -8.62 11.39
N ALA A 324 -0.18 -8.97 12.61
CA ALA A 324 -0.26 -10.32 13.15
C ALA A 324 -0.87 -10.31 14.54
N ILE A 325 -1.94 -11.07 14.74
CA ILE A 325 -2.64 -11.21 16.02
C ILE A 325 -2.63 -12.68 16.41
N LEU A 326 -1.87 -13.02 17.44
CA LEU A 326 -1.84 -14.34 18.04
C LEU A 326 -2.92 -14.43 19.13
N VAL A 327 -3.83 -15.39 18.98
CA VAL A 327 -4.77 -15.78 20.02
C VAL A 327 -4.39 -17.17 20.51
N ARG A 328 -4.04 -17.27 21.80
CA ARG A 328 -3.75 -18.52 22.51
C ARG A 328 -4.99 -19.01 23.24
N PRO A 329 -5.11 -20.33 23.46
CA PRO A 329 -6.12 -20.84 24.38
C PRO A 329 -5.88 -20.25 25.79
N PRO A 330 -6.95 -20.10 26.61
CA PRO A 330 -6.80 -19.73 28.02
C PRO A 330 -5.80 -20.67 28.69
N MET A 331 -4.91 -20.15 29.53
CA MET A 331 -4.10 -21.02 30.39
C MET A 331 -5.06 -21.70 31.38
N GLY A 332 -5.16 -23.02 31.30
CA GLY A 332 -5.93 -23.83 32.23
C GLY A 332 -5.26 -23.96 33.59
#